data_AF-A0A534S880-F1
#
_entry.id   AF-A0A534S880-F1
#
_cell.length_a   1.000
_cell.length_b   1.000
_cell.length_c   1.000
_cell.angle_alpha   90.00
_cell.angle_beta   90.00
_cell.angle_gamma   90.00
#
_symmetry.space_group_name_H-M   'P 1'
#
loop_
_entity.id
_entity.type
_entity.pdbx_description
1 polymer ?
#
loop_
_entity_poly.entity_id
_entity_poly.type
_entity_poly.pdbx_seq_one_letter_code
_entity_poly.pdbx_strand_id
1 'polypeptide(L)'
;MLEVAMTLAILLLLLGAVLWAGGGKTLHEPHGSGIVEAIPGALEASLPPPPELTVLSYSIAYGLNDSPSTGLPPGPATVYDCLDAIIETIAASGADVVLLQEVDFASRRTYDIDQLHYIAEALGWGFVARVITWECRYLPYPFWPPWRHAGRLRAGQG
;
A
#
# COMPACT_ATOMS: atom_id res chain seq x y z
N MET A 1 -14.41 -44.78 18.11
CA MET A 1 -13.68 -43.77 18.91
C MET A 1 -12.57 -43.12 18.09
N LEU A 2 -11.60 -43.89 17.60
CA LEU A 2 -10.49 -43.35 16.79
C LEU A 2 -10.93 -42.75 15.44
N GLU A 3 -11.82 -43.43 14.71
CA GLU A 3 -12.35 -42.93 13.43
C GLU A 3 -13.08 -41.60 13.58
N VAL A 4 -13.99 -41.50 14.56
CA VAL A 4 -14.74 -40.27 14.85
C VAL A 4 -13.81 -39.12 15.21
N ALA A 5 -12.76 -39.38 16.01
CA ALA A 5 -11.76 -38.36 16.35
C ALA A 5 -10.96 -37.91 15.13
N MET A 6 -10.57 -38.82 14.25
CA MET A 6 -9.83 -38.53 13.02
C MET A 6 -10.68 -37.72 12.03
N THR A 7 -11.96 -38.11 11.83
CA THR A 7 -12.89 -37.35 10.99
C THR A 7 -13.09 -35.94 11.53
N LEU A 8 -13.27 -35.78 12.84
CA LEU A 8 -13.41 -34.45 13.46
C LEU A 8 -12.15 -33.60 13.27
N ALA A 9 -10.95 -34.17 13.44
CA ALA A 9 -9.70 -33.46 13.22
C ALA A 9 -9.56 -32.95 11.78
N ILE A 10 -9.88 -33.79 10.79
CA ILE A 10 -9.85 -33.40 9.37
C ILE A 10 -10.85 -32.27 9.09
N LEU A 11 -12.06 -32.37 9.62
CA LEU A 11 -13.09 -31.33 9.44
C LEU A 11 -12.67 -29.99 10.06
N LEU A 12 -12.04 -30.00 11.23
CA LEU A 12 -11.51 -28.79 11.87
C LEU A 12 -10.36 -28.18 11.06
N LEU A 13 -9.48 -29.02 10.49
CA LEU A 13 -8.37 -28.58 9.64
C LEU A 13 -8.88 -27.94 8.34
N LEU A 14 -9.88 -28.56 7.70
CA LEU A 14 -10.55 -28.03 6.52
C LEU A 14 -11.29 -26.73 6.82
N LEU A 15 -12.02 -26.66 7.94
CA LEU A 15 -12.68 -25.43 8.37
C LEU A 15 -11.65 -24.31 8.60
N GLY A 16 -10.53 -24.61 9.27
CA GLY A 16 -9.42 -23.68 9.46
C GLY A 16 -8.86 -23.17 8.12
N ALA A 17 -8.65 -24.07 7.16
CA ALA A 17 -8.17 -23.71 5.82
C ALA A 17 -9.18 -22.84 5.05
N VAL A 18 -10.48 -23.14 5.14
CA VAL A 18 -11.55 -22.35 4.51
C VAL A 18 -11.66 -20.96 5.14
N LEU A 19 -11.62 -20.87 6.46
CA LEU A 19 -11.65 -19.58 7.16
C LEU A 19 -10.40 -18.74 6.86
N TRP A 20 -9.23 -19.38 6.77
CA TRP A 20 -7.98 -18.74 6.37
C TRP A 20 -8.05 -18.22 4.93
N ALA A 21 -8.54 -19.02 3.98
CA ALA A 21 -8.67 -18.63 2.58
C ALA A 21 -9.79 -17.59 2.34
N GLY A 22 -10.89 -17.67 3.10
CA GLY A 22 -12.04 -16.78 3.00
C GLY A 22 -11.86 -15.43 3.70
N GLY A 23 -10.92 -15.32 4.64
CA GLY A 23 -10.70 -14.11 5.45
C GLY A 23 -10.14 -12.91 4.68
N GLY A 24 -9.65 -13.12 3.45
CA GLY A 24 -8.92 -12.09 2.69
C GLY A 24 -9.77 -10.95 2.15
N LYS A 25 -10.99 -11.20 1.67
CA LYS A 25 -11.79 -10.16 0.98
C LYS A 25 -12.47 -9.22 1.99
N THR A 26 -12.20 -7.92 1.89
CA THR A 26 -13.14 -6.91 2.35
C THR A 26 -14.25 -6.81 1.31
N LEU A 27 -15.50 -7.09 1.72
CA LEU A 27 -16.69 -6.90 0.89
C LEU A 27 -17.25 -5.47 0.99
N HIS A 28 -16.52 -4.58 1.67
CA HIS A 28 -16.93 -3.21 1.91
C HIS A 28 -16.28 -2.27 0.92
N GLU A 29 -16.99 -1.19 0.58
CA GLU A 29 -16.38 -0.02 -0.02
C GLU A 29 -15.20 0.42 0.86
N PRO A 30 -13.99 0.57 0.30
CA PRO A 30 -12.85 0.96 1.11
C PRO A 30 -13.10 2.36 1.69
N HIS A 31 -13.21 2.44 3.02
CA HIS A 31 -13.37 3.70 3.72
C HIS A 31 -12.19 4.63 3.40
N GLY A 32 -12.46 5.88 3.03
CA GLY A 32 -11.43 6.88 2.72
C GLY A 32 -10.98 6.93 1.25
N SER A 33 -11.58 6.12 0.37
CA SER A 33 -11.37 6.25 -1.09
C SER A 33 -12.12 7.46 -1.66
N GLY A 34 -11.49 8.22 -2.55
CA GLY A 34 -12.07 9.40 -3.21
C GLY A 34 -12.12 10.67 -2.34
N ILE A 35 -11.41 10.68 -1.21
CA ILE A 35 -11.32 11.84 -0.32
C ILE A 35 -10.03 12.61 -0.60
N VAL A 36 -10.14 13.94 -0.63
CA VAL A 36 -9.00 14.86 -0.60
C VAL A 36 -8.72 15.23 0.86
N GLU A 37 -7.51 14.99 1.31
CA GLU A 37 -7.04 15.22 2.67
C GLU A 37 -5.99 16.36 2.62
N ALA A 38 -6.08 17.30 3.56
CA ALA A 38 -5.05 18.32 3.73
C ALA A 38 -3.94 17.77 4.62
N ILE A 39 -2.67 17.96 4.22
CA ILE A 39 -1.52 17.59 5.04
C ILE A 39 -1.34 18.65 6.15
N PRO A 40 -1.38 18.27 7.44
CA PRO A 40 -1.23 19.22 8.53
C PRO A 40 0.10 19.98 8.44
N GLY A 41 0.03 21.31 8.48
CA GLY A 41 1.22 22.17 8.45
C GLY A 41 1.83 22.42 7.07
N ALA A 42 1.27 21.86 6.00
CA ALA A 42 1.83 22.00 4.65
C ALA A 42 1.42 23.28 3.89
N LEU A 43 0.48 24.08 4.40
CA LEU A 43 0.14 25.38 3.79
C LEU A 43 0.01 26.50 4.82
N GLU A 44 0.90 27.50 4.69
CA GLU A 44 0.62 28.87 5.15
C GLU A 44 0.57 29.89 3.99
N ALA A 45 0.99 29.55 2.76
CA ALA A 45 1.06 30.50 1.66
C ALA A 45 0.15 30.13 0.48
N SER A 46 -0.78 31.02 0.15
CA SER A 46 -1.49 31.01 -1.14
C SER A 46 -0.55 31.59 -2.20
N LEU A 47 0.07 30.73 -2.99
CA LEU A 47 0.80 31.14 -4.19
C LEU A 47 -0.20 31.35 -5.34
N PRO A 48 0.01 32.36 -6.21
CA PRO A 48 -0.73 32.44 -7.45
C PRO A 48 -0.48 31.18 -8.29
N PRO A 49 -1.48 30.69 -9.03
CA PRO A 49 -1.32 29.49 -9.86
C PRO A 49 -0.20 29.71 -10.88
N PRO A 50 0.65 28.71 -11.14
CA PRO A 50 1.69 28.82 -12.14
C PRO A 50 1.09 29.04 -13.54
N PRO A 51 1.82 29.71 -14.44
CA PRO A 51 1.35 29.97 -15.81
C PRO A 51 1.24 28.69 -16.65
N GLU A 52 1.99 27.65 -16.29
CA GLU A 52 1.98 26.32 -16.89
C GLU A 52 1.80 25.29 -15.77
N LEU A 53 1.05 24.22 -16.05
CA LEU A 53 0.81 23.13 -15.10
C LEU A 53 1.61 21.90 -15.53
N THR A 54 2.55 21.48 -14.69
CA THR A 54 3.34 20.25 -14.89
C THR A 54 2.73 19.09 -14.12
N VAL A 55 2.37 18.02 -14.83
CA VAL A 55 1.76 16.82 -14.24
C VAL A 55 2.67 15.62 -14.46
N LEU A 56 3.02 14.93 -13.37
CA LEU A 56 3.72 13.65 -13.40
C LEU A 56 2.74 12.50 -13.17
N SER A 57 2.82 11.44 -13.98
CA SER A 57 2.18 10.15 -13.68
C SER A 57 3.26 9.11 -13.44
N TYR A 58 3.27 8.48 -12.28
CA TYR A 58 4.36 7.61 -11.86
C TYR A 58 3.87 6.39 -11.06
N SER A 59 4.11 5.18 -11.59
CA SER A 59 3.95 3.95 -10.82
C SER A 59 5.21 3.71 -10.00
N ILE A 60 5.04 3.63 -8.68
CA ILE A 60 6.15 3.53 -7.73
C ILE A 60 6.42 2.10 -7.27
N ALA A 61 5.72 1.11 -7.83
CA ALA A 61 5.86 -0.31 -7.49
C ALA A 61 5.85 -0.57 -5.97
N TYR A 62 5.03 0.16 -5.22
CA TYR A 62 4.92 0.11 -3.75
C TYR A 62 6.22 0.45 -3.00
N GLY A 63 7.18 1.15 -3.60
CA GLY A 63 8.50 1.36 -2.99
C GLY A 63 9.29 0.06 -2.84
N LEU A 64 9.00 -0.93 -3.67
CA LEU A 64 9.69 -2.21 -3.74
C LEU A 64 10.47 -2.19 -5.05
N ASN A 65 11.80 -2.02 -4.98
CA ASN A 65 12.71 -1.97 -6.14
C ASN A 65 12.53 -3.13 -7.14
N ASP A 66 11.98 -4.25 -6.66
CA ASP A 66 11.59 -5.42 -7.45
C ASP A 66 10.07 -5.56 -7.54
N SER A 67 9.60 -6.22 -8.61
CA SER A 67 8.18 -6.54 -8.77
C SER A 67 7.62 -7.22 -7.50
N PRO A 68 6.42 -6.84 -7.04
CA PRO A 68 5.73 -7.50 -5.91
C PRO A 68 5.52 -9.02 -6.13
N SER A 69 5.74 -9.51 -7.36
CA SER A 69 5.75 -10.92 -7.73
C SER A 69 6.95 -11.73 -7.24
N THR A 70 8.03 -11.11 -6.75
CA THR A 70 9.15 -11.87 -6.15
C THR A 70 8.81 -12.34 -4.74
N GLY A 71 7.78 -11.76 -4.12
CA GLY A 71 7.25 -12.19 -2.82
C GLY A 71 8.19 -11.97 -1.64
N LEU A 72 9.30 -11.25 -1.83
CA LEU A 72 10.20 -10.90 -0.75
C LEU A 72 9.95 -9.45 -0.32
N PRO A 73 9.39 -9.18 0.87
CA PRO A 73 9.46 -7.84 1.42
C PRO A 73 10.95 -7.53 1.65
N PRO A 74 11.52 -6.53 0.96
CA PRO A 74 12.88 -6.08 1.24
C PRO A 74 12.90 -5.53 2.67
N GLY A 75 14.07 -5.49 3.31
CA GLY A 75 14.17 -4.97 4.68
C GLY A 75 13.61 -3.54 4.80
N PRO A 76 13.22 -3.08 6.01
CA PRO A 76 12.60 -1.76 6.18
C PRO A 76 13.48 -0.63 5.66
N ALA A 77 14.80 -0.71 5.88
CA ALA A 77 15.76 0.25 5.35
C ALA A 77 15.67 0.39 3.82
N THR A 78 15.58 -0.72 3.09
CA THR A 78 15.46 -0.71 1.63
C THR A 78 14.15 -0.09 1.16
N VAL A 79 13.05 -0.26 1.89
CA VAL A 79 11.78 0.42 1.56
C VAL A 79 11.93 1.93 1.70
N TYR A 80 12.56 2.40 2.78
CA TYR A 80 12.85 3.83 2.94
C TYR A 80 13.79 4.36 1.84
N ASP A 81 14.88 3.65 1.54
CA ASP A 81 15.81 4.04 0.46
C ASP A 81 15.08 4.17 -0.90
N CYS A 82 14.14 3.27 -1.19
CA CYS A 82 13.33 3.34 -2.40
C CYS A 82 12.37 4.53 -2.39
N LEU A 83 11.70 4.79 -1.26
CA LEU A 83 10.81 5.94 -1.11
C LEU A 83 11.57 7.26 -1.23
N ASP A 84 12.77 7.35 -0.67
CA ASP A 84 13.63 8.52 -0.77
C ASP A 84 14.03 8.77 -2.24
N ALA A 85 14.41 7.73 -2.99
CA ALA A 85 14.69 7.86 -4.42
C ALA A 85 13.45 8.27 -5.25
N ILE A 86 12.25 7.78 -4.88
CA ILE A 86 10.98 8.21 -5.48
C ILE A 86 10.73 9.70 -5.20
N ILE A 87 10.93 10.15 -3.96
CA ILE A 87 10.78 11.55 -3.55
C ILE A 87 11.75 12.45 -4.32
N GLU A 88 13.02 12.05 -4.44
CA GLU A 88 14.02 12.77 -5.23
C GLU A 88 13.61 12.89 -6.71
N THR A 89 13.07 11.81 -7.28
CA THR A 89 12.59 11.79 -8.66
C THR A 89 11.41 12.76 -8.86
N ILE A 90 10.45 12.77 -7.93
CA ILE A 90 9.31 13.69 -7.96
C ILE A 90 9.78 15.14 -7.79
N ALA A 91 10.68 15.41 -6.84
CA ALA A 91 11.22 16.75 -6.61
C ALA A 91 11.97 17.27 -7.84
N ALA A 92 12.78 16.43 -8.47
CA ALA A 92 13.55 16.77 -9.67
C ALA A 92 12.67 17.01 -10.90
N SER A 93 11.46 16.45 -10.96
CA SER A 93 10.56 16.67 -12.10
C SER A 93 9.92 18.07 -12.11
N GLY A 94 9.94 18.78 -10.97
CA GLY A 94 9.27 20.08 -10.83
C GLY A 94 7.76 20.00 -11.07
N ALA A 95 7.13 18.87 -10.74
CA ALA A 95 5.70 18.67 -10.98
C ALA A 95 4.86 19.44 -9.95
N ASP A 96 3.79 20.08 -10.44
CA ASP A 96 2.77 20.73 -9.60
C ASP A 96 1.72 19.71 -9.11
N VAL A 97 1.51 18.65 -9.89
CA VAL A 97 0.60 17.54 -9.57
C VAL A 97 1.27 16.22 -9.91
N VAL A 98 1.18 15.24 -9.01
CA VAL A 98 1.70 13.89 -9.22
C VAL A 98 0.54 12.92 -9.05
N LEU A 99 0.44 11.99 -10.00
CA LEU A 99 -0.52 10.90 -10.03
C LEU A 99 0.24 9.60 -9.79
N LEU A 100 0.13 9.05 -8.59
CA LEU A 100 0.83 7.85 -8.18
C LEU A 100 -0.01 6.59 -8.42
N GLN A 101 0.65 5.55 -8.93
CA GLN A 101 0.09 4.20 -8.98
C GLN A 101 0.93 3.24 -8.14
N GLU A 102 0.30 2.14 -7.73
CA GLU A 102 0.94 1.11 -6.90
C GLU A 102 1.43 1.70 -5.57
N VAL A 103 0.55 2.38 -4.85
CA VAL A 103 0.83 3.00 -3.55
C VAL A 103 0.26 2.14 -2.44
N ASP A 104 1.04 1.88 -1.38
CA ASP A 104 0.56 1.23 -0.15
C ASP A 104 0.09 2.28 0.88
N PHE A 105 -1.06 2.00 1.51
CA PHE A 105 -1.67 2.78 2.58
C PHE A 105 -1.63 1.98 3.90
N ALA A 106 -0.45 1.87 4.52
CA ALA A 106 -0.19 1.07 5.71
C ALA A 106 -0.38 -0.45 5.49
N SER A 107 0.15 -0.95 4.37
CA SER A 107 0.28 -2.37 4.09
C SER A 107 1.43 -3.00 4.87
N ARG A 108 1.27 -4.25 5.29
CA ARG A 108 2.32 -4.95 6.07
C ARG A 108 3.60 -5.20 5.26
N ARG A 109 3.48 -5.43 3.95
CA ARG A 109 4.65 -5.68 3.07
C ARG A 109 5.61 -4.49 2.96
N THR A 110 5.13 -3.29 3.30
CA THR A 110 5.85 -2.02 3.31
C THR A 110 5.92 -1.44 4.72
N TYR A 111 5.91 -2.32 5.73
CA TYR A 111 6.11 -1.95 7.13
C TYR A 111 5.10 -0.95 7.69
N ASP A 112 3.85 -1.02 7.22
CA ASP A 112 2.74 -0.19 7.70
C ASP A 112 2.93 1.31 7.47
N ILE A 113 3.76 1.67 6.48
CA ILE A 113 3.94 3.04 6.02
C ILE A 113 2.71 3.47 5.18
N ASP A 114 2.11 4.61 5.50
CA ASP A 114 1.22 5.32 4.56
C ASP A 114 2.09 6.10 3.58
N GLN A 115 2.37 5.50 2.42
CA GLN A 115 3.35 6.03 1.47
C GLN A 115 2.90 7.36 0.87
N LEU A 116 1.59 7.55 0.70
CA LEU A 116 1.06 8.79 0.16
C LEU A 116 1.31 9.96 1.11
N HIS A 117 1.06 9.75 2.40
CA HIS A 117 1.38 10.75 3.43
C HIS A 117 2.88 10.97 3.55
N TYR A 118 3.67 9.88 3.61
CA TYR A 118 5.12 9.96 3.72
C TYR A 118 5.75 10.80 2.59
N ILE A 119 5.35 10.55 1.35
CA ILE A 119 5.84 11.28 0.17
C ILE A 119 5.39 12.75 0.21
N ALA A 120 4.10 13.01 0.50
CA ALA A 120 3.57 14.36 0.53
C ALA A 120 4.20 15.23 1.63
N GLU A 121 4.40 14.68 2.83
CA GLU A 121 5.08 15.36 3.93
C GLU A 121 6.53 15.69 3.56
N ALA A 122 7.26 14.75 2.95
CA ALA A 122 8.65 14.96 2.54
C ALA A 122 8.81 16.05 1.46
N LEU A 123 7.84 16.16 0.55
CA LEU A 123 7.82 17.18 -0.51
C LEU A 123 7.20 18.51 -0.06
N GLY A 124 6.65 18.59 1.17
CA GLY A 124 5.94 19.78 1.65
C GLY A 124 4.62 20.05 0.92
N TRP A 125 3.94 19.00 0.46
CA TRP A 125 2.72 19.10 -0.32
C TRP A 125 1.48 19.28 0.55
N GLY A 126 0.59 20.17 0.09
CA GLY A 126 -0.58 20.59 0.84
C GLY A 126 -1.72 19.59 0.95
N PHE A 127 -1.86 18.76 -0.08
CA PHE A 127 -3.03 17.94 -0.28
C PHE A 127 -2.63 16.60 -0.86
N VAL A 128 -3.37 15.57 -0.45
CA VAL A 128 -3.31 14.25 -1.05
C VAL A 128 -4.73 13.78 -1.34
N ALA A 129 -4.90 12.98 -2.38
CA ALA A 129 -6.16 12.30 -2.64
C ALA A 129 -5.85 10.83 -2.85
N ARG A 130 -6.67 9.91 -2.33
CA ARG A 130 -6.41 8.47 -2.50
C ARG A 130 -7.58 7.74 -3.11
N VAL A 131 -7.30 6.77 -3.96
CA VAL A 131 -8.25 5.78 -4.46
C VAL A 131 -7.75 4.41 -4.04
N ILE A 132 -8.50 3.74 -3.17
CA ILE A 132 -8.15 2.39 -2.72
C ILE A 132 -8.74 1.40 -3.71
N THR A 133 -7.88 0.66 -4.40
CA THR A 133 -8.28 -0.32 -5.41
C THR A 133 -8.09 -1.75 -4.92
N TRP A 134 -7.30 -1.95 -3.87
CA TRP A 134 -7.05 -3.26 -3.30
C TRP A 134 -6.95 -3.20 -1.77
N GLU A 135 -7.92 -3.81 -1.10
CA GLU A 135 -7.90 -3.98 0.35
C GLU A 135 -8.13 -5.46 0.68
N CYS A 136 -7.29 -6.02 1.53
CA CYS A 136 -7.45 -7.38 2.01
C CYS A 136 -6.86 -7.53 3.42
N ARG A 137 -7.55 -8.30 4.28
CA ARG A 137 -7.07 -8.54 5.66
C ARG A 137 -5.82 -9.41 5.68
N TYR A 138 -5.67 -10.28 4.67
CA TYR A 138 -4.54 -11.17 4.55
C TYR A 138 -4.39 -11.65 3.10
N LEU A 139 -3.25 -11.34 2.48
CA LEU A 139 -2.81 -11.90 1.21
C LEU A 139 -1.80 -13.03 1.49
N PRO A 140 -2.15 -14.30 1.19
CA PRO A 140 -1.26 -15.44 1.35
C PRO A 140 -0.29 -15.60 0.18
N TYR A 141 0.51 -14.57 -0.09
CA TYR A 141 1.48 -14.55 -1.19
C TYR A 141 2.83 -13.97 -0.76
N PRO A 142 3.99 -14.57 -1.13
CA PRO A 142 4.14 -15.76 -1.96
C PRO A 142 3.68 -17.01 -1.22
N PHE A 143 3.11 -18.01 -1.91
CA PHE A 143 2.45 -19.15 -1.25
C PHE A 143 3.29 -19.89 -0.18
N TRP A 144 4.62 -19.88 -0.32
CA TRP A 144 5.53 -20.43 0.66
C TRP A 144 6.85 -19.63 0.66
N PRO A 145 7.48 -19.39 1.83
CA PRO A 145 7.02 -19.79 3.16
C PRO A 145 6.02 -18.79 3.80
N PRO A 146 5.16 -19.24 4.74
CA PRO A 146 4.05 -18.43 5.29
C PRO A 146 4.48 -17.15 6.01
N TRP A 147 5.66 -17.14 6.62
CA TRP A 147 6.22 -15.95 7.28
C TRP A 147 6.65 -14.86 6.30
N ARG A 148 6.78 -15.17 5.01
CA ARG A 148 7.09 -14.21 3.95
C ARG A 148 5.88 -13.65 3.23
N HIS A 149 4.66 -14.08 3.59
CA HIS A 149 3.45 -13.58 2.96
C HIS A 149 3.42 -12.04 2.98
N ALA A 150 2.61 -11.41 2.14
CA ALA A 150 2.36 -9.98 2.20
C ALA A 150 1.46 -9.65 3.39
N GLY A 151 0.54 -10.55 3.76
CA GLY A 151 -0.39 -10.37 4.88
C GLY A 151 -1.37 -9.24 4.64
N ARG A 152 -1.65 -8.39 5.63
CA ARG A 152 -2.61 -7.28 5.46
C ARG A 152 -2.13 -6.33 4.36
N LEU A 153 -3.02 -6.01 3.42
CA LEU A 153 -2.76 -5.05 2.36
C LEU A 153 -3.89 -4.04 2.24
N ARG A 154 -3.51 -2.80 1.97
CA ARG A 154 -4.39 -1.71 1.59
C ARG A 154 -3.59 -0.85 0.62
N ALA A 155 -3.99 -0.82 -0.65
CA ALA A 155 -3.21 -0.24 -1.72
C ALA A 155 -4.10 0.39 -2.80
N GLY A 156 -3.51 1.24 -3.62
CA GLY A 156 -4.17 1.80 -4.79
C GLY A 156 -3.40 2.91 -5.47
N GLN A 157 -4.09 4.03 -5.69
CA GLN A 157 -3.59 5.20 -6.42
C GLN A 157 -3.73 6.44 -5.54
N GLY A 158 -2.89 7.45 -5.77
CA GLY A 158 -3.00 8.73 -5.07
C GLY A 158 -2.41 9.89 -5.83
#